data_AF-A0A0F9FGH1-F1
#
_entry.id   AF-A0A0F9FGH1-F1
#
_cell.length_a   1.000
_cell.length_b   1.000
_cell.length_c   1.000
_cell.angle_alpha   90.00
_cell.angle_beta   90.00
_cell.angle_gamma   90.00
#
_symmetry.space_group_name_H-M   'P 1'
#
loop_
_entity.id
_entity.type
_entity.pdbx_description
1 polymer ?
#
loop_
_entity_poly.entity_id
_entity_poly.type
_entity_poly.pdbx_seq_one_letter_code
_entity_poly.pdbx_strand_id
1 'polypeptide(L)'
;MPEVFAVAREAAKRNVKMRHFDVQLIGGNVLYEGKIAEMVTGEGKTLVATLAAYLVYLTGRKVHIVTVNDYLAKRDAEWMGPVYQALGMTVGAIQGDMDAAGDERKDQYTRDITYGTNNEFGFDHLRDNMK
;
A
#
# COMPACT_ATOMS: atom_id res chain seq x y z
N MET A 1 -9.90 13.59 9.00
CA MET A 1 -8.60 12.90 9.19
C MET A 1 -8.57 12.06 10.47
N PRO A 2 -8.86 12.58 11.69
CA PRO A 2 -8.77 11.77 12.92
C PRO A 2 -9.67 10.52 12.92
N GLU A 3 -10.91 10.66 12.45
CA GLU A 3 -11.87 9.55 12.36
C GLU A 3 -11.42 8.48 11.36
N VAL A 4 -10.84 8.89 10.21
CA VAL A 4 -10.30 7.97 9.20
C VAL A 4 -9.18 7.10 9.77
N PHE A 5 -8.27 7.71 10.55
CA PHE A 5 -7.21 6.97 11.22
C PHE A 5 -7.73 6.07 12.33
N ALA A 6 -8.77 6.48 13.05
CA ALA A 6 -9.42 5.63 14.04
C ALA A 6 -10.03 4.38 13.37
N VAL A 7 -10.68 4.53 12.22
CA VAL A 7 -11.26 3.42 11.44
C VAL A 7 -10.17 2.47 10.94
N ALA A 8 -9.11 3.00 10.32
CA ALA A 8 -7.97 2.18 9.86
C ALA A 8 -7.25 1.46 11.00
N ARG A 9 -7.06 2.13 12.14
CA ARG A 9 -6.49 1.53 13.35
C ARG A 9 -7.34 0.38 13.89
N GLU A 10 -8.66 0.54 13.91
CA GLU A 10 -9.57 -0.51 14.37
C GLU A 10 -9.62 -1.69 13.38
N ALA A 11 -9.58 -1.43 12.08
CA ALA A 11 -9.45 -2.46 11.05
C ALA A 11 -8.17 -3.28 11.23
N ALA A 12 -7.03 -2.63 11.47
CA ALA A 12 -5.77 -3.34 11.72
C ALA A 12 -5.81 -4.17 13.02
N LYS A 13 -6.35 -3.59 14.10
CA LYS A 13 -6.48 -4.28 15.39
C LYS A 13 -7.32 -5.55 15.26
N ARG A 14 -8.42 -5.53 14.52
CA ARG A 14 -9.33 -6.69 14.38
C ARG A 14 -8.81 -7.75 13.42
N ASN A 15 -8.22 -7.33 12.30
CA ASN A 15 -7.92 -8.25 11.19
C ASN A 15 -6.47 -8.79 11.21
N VAL A 16 -5.52 -8.04 11.78
CA VAL A 16 -4.12 -8.48 11.89
C VAL A 16 -3.58 -8.43 13.32
N LYS A 17 -4.44 -8.17 14.32
CA LYS A 17 -4.10 -8.12 15.75
C LYS A 17 -3.02 -7.07 16.09
N MET A 18 -2.88 -6.04 15.26
CA MET A 18 -1.93 -4.95 15.47
C MET A 18 -2.68 -3.64 15.60
N ARG A 19 -2.66 -3.05 16.80
CA ARG A 19 -3.18 -1.71 17.03
C ARG A 19 -2.05 -0.71 16.80
N HIS A 20 -2.24 0.29 15.93
CA HIS A 20 -1.24 1.34 15.74
C HIS A 20 -0.88 2.06 17.04
N PHE A 21 0.42 2.22 17.31
CA PHE A 21 0.94 3.12 18.33
C PHE A 21 0.79 4.59 17.90
N ASP A 22 1.03 5.52 18.82
CA ASP A 22 0.81 6.95 18.55
C ASP A 22 1.87 7.51 17.61
N VAL A 23 3.13 7.04 17.72
CA VAL A 23 4.19 7.36 16.75
C VAL A 23 3.86 6.88 15.33
N GLN A 24 3.12 5.79 15.20
CA GLN A 24 2.68 5.27 13.91
C GLN A 24 1.56 6.11 13.30
N LEU A 25 0.68 6.71 14.12
CA LEU A 25 -0.28 7.69 13.63
C LEU A 25 0.40 8.95 13.10
N ILE A 26 1.43 9.44 13.81
CA ILE A 26 2.23 10.58 13.36
C ILE A 26 2.89 10.25 12.02
N GLY A 27 3.53 9.07 11.91
CA GLY A 27 4.12 8.61 10.65
C GLY A 27 3.11 8.53 9.51
N GLY A 28 1.89 8.03 9.77
CA GLY A 28 0.82 7.98 8.78
C GLY A 28 0.41 9.37 8.28
N ASN A 29 0.32 10.36 9.18
CA ASN A 29 0.02 11.73 8.80
C ASN A 29 1.15 12.35 7.94
N VAL A 30 2.41 12.15 8.34
CA VAL A 30 3.57 12.62 7.58
C VAL A 30 3.59 12.06 6.16
N LEU A 31 3.30 10.75 6.00
CA LEU A 31 3.20 10.14 4.68
C LEU A 31 2.05 10.73 3.84
N TYR A 32 0.88 10.95 4.45
CA TYR A 32 -0.26 11.55 3.75
C TYR A 32 0.02 12.99 3.29
N GLU A 33 0.80 13.76 4.05
CA GLU A 33 1.27 15.10 3.68
C GLU A 33 2.31 15.10 2.54
N GLY A 34 2.68 13.92 2.01
CA GLY A 34 3.66 13.81 0.93
C GLY A 34 5.11 14.00 1.39
N LYS A 35 5.40 13.72 2.66
CA LYS A 35 6.74 13.85 3.27
C LYS A 35 7.34 12.48 3.58
N ILE A 36 8.63 12.49 3.93
CA ILE A 36 9.35 11.29 4.39
C ILE A 36 9.13 11.12 5.89
N ALA A 37 8.51 10.01 6.28
CA ALA A 37 8.42 9.59 7.68
C ALA A 37 9.66 8.76 8.05
N GLU A 38 10.66 9.39 8.66
CA GLU A 38 11.82 8.67 9.19
C GLU A 38 11.42 7.88 10.44
N MET A 39 11.56 6.56 10.36
CA MET A 39 11.24 5.64 11.46
C MET A 39 12.35 4.58 11.54
N VAL A 40 12.73 4.18 12.74
CA VAL A 40 13.73 3.13 12.93
C VAL A 40 13.16 1.75 12.57
N THR A 41 14.03 0.78 12.35
CA THR A 41 13.60 -0.61 12.12
C THR A 41 12.88 -1.15 13.34
N GLY A 42 11.74 -1.82 13.13
CA GLY A 42 10.88 -2.32 14.22
C GLY A 42 9.67 -1.44 14.52
N GLU A 43 9.65 -0.17 14.08
CA GLU A 43 8.53 0.76 14.30
C GLU A 43 7.26 0.46 13.48
N GLY A 44 7.26 -0.62 12.69
CA GLY A 44 6.07 -1.07 11.95
C GLY A 44 5.72 -0.22 10.71
N LYS A 45 6.73 0.15 9.90
CA LYS A 45 6.56 0.93 8.64
C LYS A 45 5.48 0.37 7.71
N THR A 46 5.40 -0.96 7.55
CA THR A 46 4.36 -1.62 6.74
C THR A 46 2.97 -1.33 7.26
N LEU A 47 2.76 -1.39 8.58
CA LEU A 47 1.47 -1.08 9.20
C LEU A 47 1.13 0.42 9.09
N VAL A 48 2.13 1.30 9.20
CA VAL A 48 1.95 2.75 9.04
C VAL A 48 1.43 3.13 7.66
N ALA A 49 1.91 2.46 6.61
CA ALA A 49 1.48 2.72 5.23
C ALA A 49 -0.04 2.57 5.06
N THR A 50 -0.69 1.67 5.80
CA THR A 50 -2.14 1.44 5.71
C THR A 50 -2.97 2.68 6.06
N LEU A 51 -2.48 3.53 6.98
CA LEU A 51 -3.16 4.76 7.39
C LEU A 51 -3.21 5.77 6.24
N ALA A 52 -2.04 6.03 5.64
CA ALA A 52 -1.90 6.98 4.54
C ALA A 52 -2.60 6.47 3.29
N ALA A 53 -2.45 5.17 2.98
CA ALA A 53 -3.11 4.52 1.85
C ALA A 53 -4.63 4.68 1.89
N TYR A 54 -5.25 4.44 3.05
CA TYR A 54 -6.70 4.60 3.20
C TYR A 54 -7.16 6.05 3.02
N LEU A 55 -6.43 7.03 3.57
CA LEU A 55 -6.74 8.45 3.33
C LEU A 55 -6.65 8.82 1.85
N VAL A 56 -5.60 8.37 1.14
CA VAL A 56 -5.45 8.65 -0.29
C VAL A 56 -6.58 8.01 -1.09
N TYR A 57 -6.96 6.77 -0.77
CA TYR A 57 -8.10 6.09 -1.38
C TYR A 57 -9.40 6.89 -1.28
N LEU A 58 -9.70 7.44 -0.09
CA LEU A 58 -10.89 8.28 0.11
C LEU A 58 -10.89 9.58 -0.71
N THR A 59 -9.75 9.99 -1.28
CA THR A 59 -9.68 11.12 -2.23
C THR A 59 -10.03 10.73 -3.67
N GLY A 60 -10.42 9.46 -3.92
CA GLY A 60 -10.72 8.93 -5.25
C GLY A 60 -9.46 8.55 -6.05
N ARG A 61 -8.30 8.47 -5.39
CA ARG A 61 -7.02 8.10 -6.02
C ARG A 61 -6.60 6.70 -5.62
N LYS A 62 -5.94 6.00 -6.55
CA LYS A 62 -5.27 4.73 -6.29
C LYS A 62 -3.90 4.95 -5.64
N VAL A 63 -3.40 3.91 -4.98
CA VAL A 63 -2.13 3.99 -4.24
C VAL A 63 -1.16 2.95 -4.77
N HIS A 64 0.04 3.39 -5.11
CA HIS A 64 1.18 2.51 -5.37
C HIS A 64 2.06 2.45 -4.12
N ILE A 65 2.29 1.25 -3.58
CA ILE A 65 3.21 1.03 -2.46
C ILE A 65 4.46 0.36 -2.99
N VAL A 66 5.56 1.10 -2.98
CA VAL A 66 6.84 0.66 -3.55
C VAL A 66 7.68 -0.04 -2.48
N THR A 67 8.11 -1.26 -2.76
CA THR A 67 9.05 -2.02 -1.93
C THR A 67 10.37 -2.22 -2.67
N VAL A 68 11.38 -2.76 -1.97
CA VAL A 68 12.72 -2.98 -2.54
C VAL A 68 12.86 -4.30 -3.32
N ASN A 69 11.92 -5.24 -3.18
CA ASN A 69 11.92 -6.49 -3.93
C ASN A 69 10.52 -7.12 -3.99
N ASP A 70 10.34 -8.04 -4.94
CA ASP A 70 9.07 -8.71 -5.23
C ASP A 70 8.53 -9.50 -4.04
N TYR A 71 9.42 -10.17 -3.28
CA TYR A 71 9.04 -10.90 -2.08
C TYR A 71 8.37 -9.99 -1.06
N LEU A 72 8.94 -8.82 -0.77
CA LEU A 72 8.37 -7.85 0.16
C LEU A 72 7.07 -7.25 -0.39
N ALA A 73 6.99 -6.99 -1.70
CA ALA A 73 5.76 -6.49 -2.32
C ALA A 73 4.60 -7.47 -2.11
N LYS A 74 4.82 -8.74 -2.47
CA LYS A 74 3.81 -9.80 -2.32
C LYS A 74 3.45 -10.05 -0.86
N ARG A 75 4.46 -10.24 -0.01
CA ARG A 75 4.26 -10.48 1.43
C ARG A 75 3.46 -9.36 2.08
N ASP A 76 3.80 -8.09 1.81
CA ASP A 76 3.15 -6.95 2.47
C ASP A 76 1.72 -6.72 1.95
N ALA A 77 1.49 -6.96 0.65
CA ALA A 77 0.14 -6.96 0.08
C ALA A 77 -0.75 -8.04 0.69
N GLU A 78 -0.25 -9.27 0.84
CA GLU A 78 -0.97 -10.37 1.47
C GLU A 78 -1.18 -10.12 2.97
N TRP A 79 -0.16 -9.64 3.67
CA TRP A 79 -0.22 -9.41 5.11
C TRP A 79 -1.18 -8.28 5.48
N MET A 80 -1.14 -7.14 4.77
CA MET A 80 -2.05 -6.01 5.01
C MET A 80 -3.40 -6.16 4.28
N GLY A 81 -3.55 -7.13 3.40
CA GLY A 81 -4.77 -7.38 2.63
C GLY A 81 -6.04 -7.46 3.47
N PRO A 82 -6.08 -8.20 4.60
CA PRO A 82 -7.24 -8.22 5.48
C PRO A 82 -7.61 -6.84 6.04
N VAL A 83 -6.64 -5.95 6.25
CA VAL A 83 -6.91 -4.56 6.69
C VAL A 83 -7.58 -3.78 5.58
N TYR A 84 -7.04 -3.84 4.36
CA TYR A 84 -7.61 -3.14 3.20
C TYR A 84 -9.00 -3.64 2.84
N GLN A 85 -9.22 -4.97 2.85
CA GLN A 85 -10.52 -5.58 2.59
C GLN A 85 -11.57 -5.17 3.63
N ALA A 86 -11.21 -5.12 4.92
CA ALA A 86 -12.11 -4.65 5.97
C ALA A 86 -12.48 -3.16 5.84
N LEU A 87 -11.65 -2.38 5.13
CA LEU A 87 -11.90 -0.98 4.79
C LEU A 87 -12.62 -0.81 3.43
N GLY A 88 -13.01 -1.92 2.77
CA GLY A 88 -13.72 -1.91 1.49
C GLY A 88 -12.81 -1.66 0.28
N MET A 89 -11.50 -1.86 0.41
CA MET A 89 -10.53 -1.69 -0.67
C MET A 89 -10.06 -3.04 -1.20
N THR A 90 -9.70 -3.04 -2.48
CA THR A 90 -8.99 -4.12 -3.15
C THR A 90 -7.48 -3.86 -3.12
N VAL A 91 -6.69 -4.93 -3.01
CA VAL A 91 -5.23 -4.86 -3.03
C VAL A 91 -4.68 -5.89 -4.01
N GLY A 92 -3.58 -5.54 -4.67
CA GLY A 92 -2.82 -6.40 -5.56
C GLY A 92 -1.31 -6.17 -5.43
N ALA A 93 -0.53 -7.01 -6.10
CA ALA A 93 0.90 -6.86 -6.20
C ALA A 93 1.38 -7.22 -7.62
N ILE A 94 2.19 -6.36 -8.23
CA ILE A 94 2.90 -6.71 -9.47
C ILE A 94 4.19 -7.47 -9.11
N GLN A 95 4.50 -8.49 -9.91
CA GLN A 95 5.71 -9.32 -9.79
C GLN A 95 6.44 -9.34 -11.13
N GLY A 96 7.76 -9.56 -11.11
CA GLY A 96 8.59 -9.56 -12.32
C GLY A 96 8.38 -10.76 -13.24
N ASP A 97 7.77 -11.85 -12.75
CA ASP A 97 7.42 -13.03 -13.53
C ASP A 97 6.05 -12.95 -14.23
N MET A 98 5.29 -11.88 -13.97
CA MET A 98 4.02 -11.62 -14.65
C MET A 98 4.24 -11.20 -16.11
N ASP A 99 3.33 -11.62 -16.99
CA ASP A 99 3.32 -11.11 -18.37
C ASP A 99 3.05 -9.60 -18.36
N ALA A 100 4.08 -8.87 -18.78
CA ALA A 100 4.12 -7.45 -19.04
C ALA A 100 2.89 -6.91 -19.81
N ALA A 101 2.45 -7.61 -20.86
CA ALA A 101 1.34 -7.19 -21.70
C ALA A 101 0.01 -7.88 -21.33
N GLY A 102 0.07 -8.83 -20.41
CA GLY A 102 -1.04 -9.69 -20.02
C GLY A 102 -2.10 -8.98 -19.19
N ASP A 103 -3.30 -9.55 -19.20
CA ASP A 103 -4.44 -9.01 -18.47
C ASP A 103 -4.28 -9.13 -16.95
N GLU A 104 -3.50 -10.11 -16.47
CA GLU A 104 -3.20 -10.26 -15.04
C GLU A 104 -2.48 -9.03 -14.46
N ARG A 105 -1.42 -8.55 -15.11
CA ARG A 105 -0.69 -7.36 -14.65
C ARG A 105 -1.57 -6.11 -14.72
N LYS A 106 -2.37 -5.96 -15.78
CA LYS A 106 -3.35 -4.86 -15.88
C LYS A 106 -4.36 -4.91 -14.74
N ASP A 107 -4.87 -6.09 -14.39
CA ASP A 107 -5.79 -6.26 -13.26
C ASP A 107 -5.16 -5.80 -11.93
N GLN A 108 -3.86 -6.00 -11.71
CA GLN A 108 -3.20 -5.48 -10.50
C GLN A 108 -3.25 -3.95 -10.40
N TYR A 109 -3.16 -3.23 -11.52
CA TYR A 109 -3.32 -1.78 -11.57
C TYR A 109 -4.79 -1.33 -11.52
N THR A 110 -5.76 -2.23 -11.71
CA THR A 110 -7.19 -1.90 -11.50
C THR A 110 -7.56 -1.82 -10.03
N ARG A 111 -6.76 -2.43 -9.13
CA ARG A 111 -6.95 -2.43 -7.67
C ARG A 111 -6.81 -1.03 -7.07
N ASP A 112 -7.38 -0.86 -5.88
CA ASP A 112 -7.29 0.40 -5.12
C ASP A 112 -5.87 0.63 -4.60
N ILE A 113 -5.21 -0.46 -4.17
CA ILE A 113 -3.83 -0.50 -3.72
C ILE A 113 -3.03 -1.49 -4.59
N THR A 114 -1.90 -1.05 -5.13
CA THR A 114 -0.98 -1.90 -5.89
C THR A 114 0.40 -1.86 -5.24
N TYR A 115 0.89 -3.00 -4.77
CA TYR A 115 2.28 -3.16 -4.33
C TYR A 115 3.17 -3.51 -5.51
N GLY A 116 4.44 -3.13 -5.46
CA GLY A 116 5.42 -3.47 -6.49
C GLY A 116 6.80 -2.93 -6.19
N THR A 117 7.78 -3.27 -7.02
CA THR A 117 9.12 -2.67 -6.91
C THR A 117 9.21 -1.41 -7.76
N ASN A 118 10.20 -0.58 -7.44
CA ASN A 118 10.50 0.62 -8.23
C ASN A 118 10.79 0.28 -9.70
N ASN A 119 11.48 -0.83 -9.96
CA ASN A 119 11.79 -1.28 -11.31
C ASN A 119 10.53 -1.68 -12.07
N GLU A 120 9.63 -2.45 -11.47
CA GLU A 120 8.40 -2.89 -12.14
C GLU A 120 7.49 -1.72 -12.51
N PHE A 121 7.25 -0.79 -11.58
CA PHE A 121 6.49 0.43 -11.89
C PHE A 121 7.17 1.27 -12.97
N GLY A 122 8.49 1.40 -12.93
CA GLY A 122 9.26 2.17 -13.91
C GLY A 122 9.21 1.58 -15.31
N PHE A 123 9.41 0.27 -15.45
CA PHE A 123 9.35 -0.41 -16.74
C PHE A 123 7.95 -0.39 -17.34
N ASP A 124 6.90 -0.45 -16.52
CA ASP A 124 5.52 -0.36 -17.01
C ASP A 124 5.20 1.00 -17.57
N HIS A 125 5.61 2.04 -16.84
CA HIS A 125 5.49 3.39 -17.34
C HIS A 125 6.21 3.56 -18.69
N LEU A 126 7.42 3.02 -18.84
CA LEU A 126 8.13 3.06 -20.12
C LEU A 126 7.37 2.30 -21.22
N ARG A 127 6.86 1.10 -20.93
CA ARG A 127 6.11 0.27 -21.89
C ARG A 127 4.81 0.92 -22.34
N ASP A 128 4.12 1.62 -21.45
CA ASP A 128 2.88 2.34 -21.78
C ASP A 128 3.13 3.53 -22.74
N ASN A 129 4.33 4.11 -22.72
CA ASN A 129 4.72 5.23 -23.59
C ASN A 129 5.45 4.81 -24.87
N MET A 130 5.74 3.52 -25.06
CA MET A 130 6.37 2.98 -26.27
C MET A 130 5.35 2.41 -27.29
N LYS A 131 4.06 2.43 -26.95
CA LYS A 131 2.96 2.06 -27.85
C LYS A 131 2.41 3.30 -28.54
#